data_AF-A0A971ULV8-F1
#
_entry.id   AF-A0A971ULV8-F1
#
_cell.length_a   1.000
_cell.length_b   1.000
_cell.length_c   1.000
_cell.angle_alpha   90.00
_cell.angle_beta   90.00
_cell.angle_gamma   90.00
#
_symmetry.space_group_name_H-M   'P 1'
#
loop_
_entity.id
_entity.type
_entity.pdbx_description
1 polymer ?
#
loop_
_entity_poly.entity_id
_entity_poly.type
_entity_poly.pdbx_seq_one_letter_code
_entity_poly.pdbx_strand_id
1 'polypeptide(L)'
;MEWSYVIAAVAVLGALAVVFGVGLAVASRVFHVQSDPRAEQIEAVLPSANCGACGFGGCAAYAAAVAAGKVGPSECVPGGMEVARRVAEIMGLVAEEKARQVAVVLCQGGNRVAERFGYQGVTDCRAAMLMQDGAKGCRWGCIGLGTCAAVCPFGAIVMGEDGLPHIIEEKCTACGTCVDACPKQVIRILPAKSTVTVLCRSLDKGADVRKTCSVGCIGCKKCESVCPVEGKAIHVTDFLARVDVETCISCGKCVKVCPMGTIGNFRLSRRPANGKLAAQQEVA
;
A
#
# COMPACT_ATOMS: atom_id res chain seq x y z
N MET A 1 38.99 16.59 -61.20
CA MET A 1 38.13 16.06 -60.12
C MET A 1 37.18 15.08 -60.74
N GLU A 2 37.38 13.82 -60.43
CA GLU A 2 36.66 12.67 -60.98
C GLU A 2 35.20 12.69 -60.49
N TRP A 3 34.32 13.39 -61.23
CA TRP A 3 32.87 13.51 -60.97
C TRP A 3 32.16 12.15 -60.85
N SER A 4 32.75 11.11 -61.43
CA SER A 4 32.38 9.70 -61.29
C SER A 4 32.25 9.27 -59.82
N TYR A 5 33.17 9.65 -58.93
CA TYR A 5 33.12 9.27 -57.51
C TYR A 5 32.00 9.98 -56.75
N VAL A 6 31.73 11.25 -57.10
CA VAL A 6 30.64 12.02 -56.48
C VAL A 6 29.29 11.41 -56.84
N ILE A 7 29.09 11.06 -58.12
CA ILE A 7 27.87 10.41 -58.60
C ILE A 7 27.70 9.02 -57.96
N ALA A 8 28.78 8.23 -57.87
CA ALA A 8 28.75 6.92 -57.22
C ALA A 8 28.42 7.01 -55.73
N ALA A 9 29.00 7.97 -55.01
CA ALA A 9 28.70 8.19 -53.58
C ALA A 9 27.23 8.58 -53.35
N VAL A 10 26.69 9.48 -54.17
CA VAL A 10 25.27 9.89 -54.09
C VAL A 10 24.35 8.72 -54.41
N ALA A 11 24.68 7.90 -55.41
CA ALA A 11 23.90 6.72 -55.77
C ALA A 11 23.86 5.67 -54.64
N VAL A 12 25.00 5.39 -54.01
CA VAL A 12 25.10 4.43 -52.90
C VAL A 12 24.34 4.93 -51.67
N LEU A 13 24.49 6.21 -51.31
CA LEU A 13 23.76 6.81 -50.17
C LEU A 13 22.25 6.85 -50.44
N GLY A 14 21.84 7.19 -51.66
CA GLY A 14 20.44 7.16 -52.07
C GLY A 14 19.84 5.75 -52.03
N ALA A 15 20.56 4.74 -52.50
CA ALA A 15 20.14 3.35 -52.44
C ALA A 15 19.97 2.87 -51.00
N LEU A 16 20.94 3.16 -50.12
CA LEU A 16 20.85 2.83 -48.69
C LEU A 16 19.65 3.54 -48.02
N ALA A 17 19.43 4.81 -48.33
CA ALA A 17 18.28 5.56 -47.80
C ALA A 17 16.94 4.93 -48.21
N VAL A 18 16.81 4.50 -49.47
CA VAL A 18 15.61 3.79 -49.94
C VAL A 18 15.45 2.44 -49.23
N VAL A 19 16.53 1.66 -49.12
CA VAL A 19 16.49 0.35 -48.46
C VAL A 19 16.08 0.48 -46.98
N PHE A 20 16.71 1.38 -46.23
CA PHE A 20 16.36 1.60 -44.83
C PHE A 20 14.98 2.25 -44.67
N GLY A 21 14.59 3.17 -45.56
CA GLY A 21 13.27 3.81 -45.54
C GLY A 21 12.15 2.80 -45.79
N VAL A 22 12.31 1.93 -46.80
CA VAL A 22 11.36 0.85 -47.07
C VAL A 22 11.35 -0.15 -45.93
N GLY A 23 12.52 -0.52 -45.39
CA GLY A 23 12.63 -1.40 -44.22
C GLY A 23 11.88 -0.87 -43.00
N LEU A 24 12.05 0.41 -42.67
CA LEU A 24 11.34 1.07 -41.58
C LEU A 24 9.83 1.19 -41.85
N ALA A 25 9.42 1.48 -43.09
CA ALA A 25 8.01 1.56 -43.46
C ALA A 25 7.30 0.20 -43.34
N VAL A 26 7.97 -0.88 -43.77
CA VAL A 26 7.46 -2.26 -43.62
C VAL A 26 7.40 -2.63 -42.15
N ALA A 27 8.47 -2.41 -41.38
CA ALA A 27 8.48 -2.67 -39.95
C ALA A 27 7.37 -1.88 -39.23
N SER A 28 7.21 -0.59 -39.54
CA SER A 28 6.17 0.26 -38.96
C SER A 28 4.77 -0.26 -39.23
N ARG A 29 4.49 -0.81 -40.42
CA ARG A 29 3.17 -1.39 -40.72
C ARG A 29 2.96 -2.76 -40.09
N VAL A 30 3.98 -3.62 -40.09
CA VAL A 30 3.89 -4.97 -39.54
C VAL A 30 3.74 -4.93 -38.02
N PHE A 31 4.41 -3.99 -37.34
CA PHE A 31 4.33 -3.81 -35.89
C PHE A 31 3.33 -2.75 -35.45
N HIS A 32 2.48 -2.24 -36.35
CA HIS A 32 1.46 -1.28 -35.96
C HIS A 32 0.40 -1.98 -35.09
N VAL A 33 0.49 -1.78 -33.78
CA VAL A 33 -0.56 -2.16 -32.85
C VAL A 33 -1.68 -1.13 -32.99
N GLN A 34 -2.89 -1.58 -33.36
CA GLN A 34 -4.06 -0.72 -33.28
C GLN A 34 -4.40 -0.48 -31.81
N SER A 35 -4.08 0.72 -31.34
CA SER A 35 -4.57 1.22 -30.05
C SER A 35 -6.06 1.52 -30.20
N ASP A 36 -6.89 0.88 -29.39
CA ASP A 36 -8.30 1.25 -29.28
C ASP A 36 -8.38 2.75 -28.92
N PRO A 37 -9.13 3.60 -29.64
CA PRO A 37 -9.24 5.02 -29.32
C PRO A 37 -9.77 5.27 -27.89
N ARG A 38 -10.50 4.31 -27.31
CA ARG A 38 -10.90 4.36 -25.89
C ARG A 38 -9.71 4.16 -24.95
N ALA A 39 -8.71 3.37 -25.31
CA ALA A 39 -7.51 3.18 -24.49
C ALA A 39 -6.73 4.50 -24.36
N GLU A 40 -6.58 5.25 -25.45
CA GLU A 40 -5.93 6.57 -25.41
C GLU A 40 -6.69 7.58 -24.52
N GLN A 41 -8.02 7.58 -24.62
CA GLN A 41 -8.88 8.42 -23.78
C GLN A 41 -8.79 8.04 -22.30
N ILE A 42 -8.77 6.73 -21.99
CA ILE A 42 -8.63 6.24 -20.63
C ILE A 42 -7.26 6.64 -20.08
N GLU A 43 -6.18 6.43 -20.84
CA GLU A 43 -4.82 6.78 -20.43
C GLU A 43 -4.69 8.28 -20.09
N ALA A 44 -5.29 9.16 -20.89
CA ALA A 44 -5.28 10.60 -20.66
C ALA A 44 -5.94 11.03 -19.33
N VAL A 45 -6.87 10.23 -18.81
CA VAL A 45 -7.57 10.48 -17.55
C VAL A 45 -6.82 9.87 -16.35
N LEU A 46 -5.94 8.90 -16.58
CA LEU A 46 -5.17 8.28 -15.52
C LEU A 46 -4.15 9.26 -14.92
N PRO A 47 -3.75 9.09 -13.65
CA PRO A 47 -2.73 9.92 -13.01
C PRO A 47 -1.33 9.85 -13.66
N SER A 48 -1.15 9.02 -14.70
CA SER A 48 0.12 8.80 -15.41
C SER A 48 1.32 8.46 -14.51
N ALA A 49 1.04 7.92 -13.32
CA ALA A 49 2.04 7.64 -12.30
C ALA A 49 2.84 6.35 -12.56
N ASN A 50 2.38 5.48 -13.47
CA ASN A 50 3.03 4.21 -13.83
C ASN A 50 3.48 3.35 -12.63
N CYS A 51 2.74 3.41 -11.52
CA CYS A 51 3.16 2.82 -10.24
C CYS A 51 2.93 1.32 -10.10
N GLY A 52 2.21 0.68 -11.03
CA GLY A 52 1.92 -0.76 -10.99
C GLY A 52 0.96 -1.24 -9.89
N ALA A 53 0.37 -0.33 -9.10
CA ALA A 53 -0.53 -0.70 -8.00
C ALA A 53 -1.78 -1.50 -8.44
N CYS A 54 -2.20 -1.34 -9.70
CA CYS A 54 -3.30 -2.10 -10.30
C CYS A 54 -2.88 -3.46 -10.90
N GLY A 55 -1.60 -3.86 -10.76
CA GLY A 55 -1.06 -5.11 -11.30
C GLY A 55 -0.60 -5.05 -12.76
N PHE A 56 -0.72 -3.89 -13.42
CA PHE A 56 -0.28 -3.68 -14.81
C PHE A 56 1.06 -2.95 -14.88
N GLY A 57 1.86 -3.22 -15.93
CA GLY A 57 3.19 -2.63 -16.12
C GLY A 57 3.22 -1.12 -16.43
N GLY A 58 2.07 -0.44 -16.40
CA GLY A 58 1.95 1.00 -16.67
C GLY A 58 0.51 1.45 -16.90
N CYS A 59 0.32 2.76 -16.98
CA CYS A 59 -0.99 3.38 -17.24
C CYS A 59 -1.54 2.98 -18.61
N ALA A 60 -0.72 2.99 -19.67
CA ALA A 60 -1.08 2.50 -21.00
C ALA A 60 -1.57 1.04 -20.99
N ALA A 61 -0.87 0.16 -20.26
CA ALA A 61 -1.21 -1.25 -20.17
C ALA A 61 -2.55 -1.47 -19.45
N TYR A 62 -2.81 -0.69 -18.38
CA TYR A 62 -4.11 -0.70 -17.71
C TYR A 62 -5.22 -0.16 -18.65
N ALA A 63 -4.98 0.96 -19.32
CA ALA A 63 -5.95 1.59 -20.21
C ALA A 63 -6.36 0.66 -21.37
N ALA A 64 -5.39 -0.02 -22.00
CA ALA A 64 -5.64 -1.03 -23.02
C ALA A 64 -6.44 -2.23 -22.48
N ALA A 65 -6.15 -2.67 -21.24
CA ALA A 65 -6.87 -3.78 -20.61
C ALA A 65 -8.34 -3.43 -20.28
N VAL A 66 -8.60 -2.19 -19.85
CA VAL A 66 -9.96 -1.69 -19.62
C VAL A 66 -10.72 -1.55 -20.94
N ALA A 67 -10.11 -0.96 -21.98
CA ALA A 67 -10.73 -0.82 -23.30
C ALA A 67 -11.09 -2.20 -23.92
N ALA A 68 -10.25 -3.21 -23.68
CA ALA A 68 -10.49 -4.59 -24.07
C ALA A 68 -11.52 -5.34 -23.20
N GLY A 69 -12.09 -4.71 -22.16
CA GLY A 69 -13.08 -5.32 -21.27
C GLY A 69 -12.54 -6.42 -20.35
N LYS A 70 -11.21 -6.51 -20.18
CA LYS A 70 -10.58 -7.55 -19.33
C LYS A 70 -10.64 -7.22 -17.83
N VAL A 71 -10.76 -5.93 -17.50
CA VAL A 71 -10.78 -5.41 -16.13
C VAL A 71 -11.75 -4.22 -16.04
N GLY A 72 -12.25 -3.97 -14.82
CA GLY A 72 -13.17 -2.87 -14.57
C GLY A 72 -12.51 -1.47 -14.50
N PRO A 73 -13.32 -0.40 -14.55
CA PRO A 73 -12.85 0.98 -14.48
C PRO A 73 -12.32 1.40 -13.09
N SER A 74 -12.62 0.62 -12.04
CA SER A 74 -12.32 0.95 -10.64
C SER A 74 -11.02 0.33 -10.10
N GLU A 75 -10.11 -0.13 -10.96
CA GLU A 75 -8.85 -0.77 -10.54
C GLU A 75 -7.69 0.22 -10.41
N CYS A 76 -7.83 1.47 -10.89
CA CYS A 76 -6.83 2.52 -10.66
C CYS A 76 -6.89 3.02 -9.21
N VAL A 77 -6.25 2.29 -8.31
CA VAL A 77 -6.19 2.60 -6.88
C VAL A 77 -5.68 4.04 -6.59
N PRO A 78 -4.59 4.54 -7.22
CA PRO A 78 -4.14 5.92 -7.06
C PRO A 78 -5.14 6.99 -7.50
N GLY A 79 -5.88 6.72 -8.57
CA GLY A 79 -6.83 7.65 -9.16
C GLY A 79 -8.16 7.72 -8.39
N GLY A 80 -8.43 6.70 -7.58
CA GLY A 80 -9.64 6.63 -6.76
C GLY A 80 -10.92 6.68 -7.58
N MET A 81 -12.01 7.07 -6.92
CA MET A 81 -13.35 7.08 -7.53
C MET A 81 -13.52 8.17 -8.60
N GLU A 82 -12.74 9.25 -8.56
CA GLU A 82 -12.81 10.31 -9.57
C GLU A 82 -12.36 9.78 -10.94
N VAL A 83 -11.20 9.12 -10.98
CA VAL A 83 -10.70 8.48 -12.19
C VAL A 83 -11.61 7.32 -12.61
N ALA A 84 -12.04 6.48 -11.66
CA ALA A 84 -12.94 5.37 -11.96
C ALA A 84 -14.23 5.82 -12.65
N ARG A 85 -14.83 6.94 -12.20
CA ARG A 85 -16.05 7.48 -12.80
C ARG A 85 -15.84 7.96 -14.23
N ARG A 86 -14.75 8.67 -14.50
CA ARG A 86 -14.40 9.15 -15.85
C ARG A 86 -14.08 8.00 -16.80
N VAL A 87 -13.35 6.99 -16.32
CA VAL A 87 -13.05 5.78 -17.09
C VAL A 87 -14.33 4.99 -17.39
N ALA A 88 -15.25 4.89 -16.44
CA ALA A 88 -16.54 4.26 -16.64
C ALA A 88 -17.40 5.00 -17.67
N GLU A 89 -17.40 6.34 -17.64
CA GLU A 89 -18.08 7.18 -18.64
C GLU A 89 -17.57 6.91 -20.07
N ILE A 90 -16.24 6.83 -20.25
CA ILE A 90 -15.62 6.47 -21.55
C ILE A 90 -16.04 5.06 -22.00
N MET A 91 -16.17 4.12 -21.06
CA MET A 91 -16.56 2.74 -21.32
C MET A 91 -18.07 2.53 -21.47
N GLY A 92 -18.90 3.55 -21.18
CA GLY A 92 -20.36 3.39 -21.07
C GLY A 92 -20.81 2.48 -19.92
N LEU A 93 -19.98 2.35 -18.88
CA LEU A 93 -20.23 1.54 -17.70
C LEU A 93 -20.59 2.41 -16.50
N VAL A 94 -21.15 1.78 -15.46
CA VAL A 94 -21.32 2.41 -14.15
C VAL A 94 -20.14 2.02 -13.28
N ALA A 95 -19.43 2.99 -12.71
CA ALA A 95 -18.35 2.73 -11.76
C ALA A 95 -18.94 2.18 -10.46
N GLU A 96 -18.58 0.96 -10.09
CA GLU A 96 -18.93 0.42 -8.77
C GLU A 96 -18.16 1.17 -7.68
N GLU A 97 -18.90 1.62 -6.67
CA GLU A 97 -18.35 2.34 -5.53
C GLU A 97 -17.69 1.35 -4.56
N LYS A 98 -16.36 1.20 -4.68
CA LYS A 98 -15.57 0.45 -3.70
C LYS A 98 -15.35 1.30 -2.46
N ALA A 99 -15.54 0.71 -1.29
CA ALA A 99 -15.28 1.40 -0.02
C ALA A 99 -13.83 1.91 0.01
N ARG A 100 -13.63 3.19 0.34
CA ARG A 100 -12.31 3.81 0.48
C ARG A 100 -11.43 2.91 1.36
N GLN A 101 -10.23 2.60 0.90
CA GLN A 101 -9.27 1.81 1.64
C GLN A 101 -8.14 2.71 2.16
N VAL A 102 -7.48 2.26 3.23
CA VAL A 102 -6.35 2.97 3.83
C VAL A 102 -5.34 1.98 4.36
N ALA A 103 -4.06 2.34 4.28
CA ALA A 103 -2.99 1.57 4.89
C ALA A 103 -3.03 1.76 6.42
N VAL A 104 -2.84 0.67 7.17
CA VAL A 104 -2.91 0.61 8.62
C VAL A 104 -1.72 -0.17 9.17
N VAL A 105 -1.07 0.39 10.19
CA VAL A 105 0.09 -0.21 10.85
C VAL A 105 -0.37 -1.08 12.01
N LEU A 106 -0.17 -2.39 11.89
CA LEU A 106 -0.46 -3.41 12.89
C LEU A 106 0.66 -3.55 13.92
N CYS A 107 1.15 -2.43 14.42
CA CYS A 107 2.14 -2.39 15.49
C CYS A 107 1.98 -1.11 16.29
N GLN A 108 1.65 -1.24 17.57
CA GLN A 108 1.64 -0.15 18.54
C GLN A 108 2.89 -0.16 19.44
N GLY A 109 3.83 -1.08 19.22
CA GLY A 109 5.00 -1.25 20.06
C GLY A 109 5.90 -0.02 20.07
N GLY A 110 6.33 0.45 18.89
CA GLY A 110 7.19 1.64 18.79
C GLY A 110 8.40 1.56 19.71
N ASN A 111 8.66 2.63 20.45
CA ASN A 111 9.73 2.73 21.47
C ASN A 111 9.37 2.04 22.80
N ARG A 112 8.17 1.46 22.94
CA ARG A 112 7.74 0.68 24.12
C ARG A 112 8.18 -0.79 24.06
N VAL A 113 8.97 -1.14 23.05
CA VAL A 113 9.55 -2.48 22.87
C VAL A 113 11.01 -2.41 23.28
N ALA A 114 11.46 -3.37 24.09
CA ALA A 114 12.86 -3.47 24.48
C ALA A 114 13.76 -3.66 23.24
N GLU A 115 14.94 -3.03 23.24
CA GLU A 115 15.95 -3.24 22.20
C GLU A 115 16.91 -4.36 22.62
N ARG A 116 17.36 -5.15 21.63
CA ARG A 116 18.38 -6.20 21.82
C ARG A 116 19.79 -5.63 21.71
N PHE A 117 19.95 -4.65 20.83
CA PHE A 117 21.20 -3.93 20.58
C PHE A 117 20.88 -2.62 19.85
N GLY A 118 21.75 -1.62 19.97
CA GLY A 118 21.64 -0.39 19.21
C GLY A 118 22.11 -0.59 17.76
N TYR A 119 21.22 -0.33 16.79
CA TYR A 119 21.59 -0.41 15.38
C TYR A 119 22.26 0.88 14.91
N GLN A 120 23.50 0.76 14.45
CA GLN A 120 24.25 1.85 13.81
C GLN A 120 24.55 1.45 12.37
N GLY A 121 23.72 1.91 11.44
CA GLY A 121 23.83 1.57 10.03
C GLY A 121 22.94 2.46 9.18
N VAL A 122 22.73 2.05 7.92
CA VAL A 122 21.87 2.76 6.99
C VAL A 122 20.44 2.79 7.51
N THR A 123 19.79 3.96 7.46
CA THR A 123 18.39 4.15 7.87
C THR A 123 17.42 3.49 6.89
N ASP A 124 17.42 2.15 6.87
CA ASP A 124 16.55 1.32 6.06
C ASP A 124 16.20 0.01 6.81
N CYS A 125 14.91 -0.29 6.91
CA CYS A 125 14.40 -1.48 7.57
C CYS A 125 14.95 -2.77 6.95
N ARG A 126 15.16 -2.84 5.63
CA ARG A 126 15.65 -4.03 4.93
C ARG A 126 17.12 -4.27 5.26
N ALA A 127 17.93 -3.20 5.34
CA ALA A 127 19.31 -3.30 5.81
C ALA A 127 19.39 -3.78 7.27
N ALA A 128 18.56 -3.23 8.15
CA ALA A 128 18.52 -3.66 9.56
C ALA A 128 18.08 -5.12 9.75
N MET A 129 17.26 -5.66 8.84
CA MET A 129 16.83 -7.07 8.90
C MET A 129 17.98 -8.06 8.78
N LEU A 130 19.07 -7.68 8.10
CA LEU A 130 20.27 -8.53 7.97
C LEU A 130 20.97 -8.74 9.33
N MET A 131 20.72 -7.85 10.29
CA MET A 131 21.26 -7.92 11.64
C MET A 131 20.24 -8.57 12.57
N GLN A 132 20.16 -9.90 12.56
CA GLN A 132 19.32 -10.70 13.46
C GLN A 132 17.85 -10.24 13.53
N ASP A 133 17.19 -10.05 12.38
CA ASP A 133 15.78 -9.62 12.31
C ASP A 133 15.52 -8.20 12.84
N GLY A 134 16.56 -7.37 12.98
CA GLY A 134 16.47 -5.99 13.44
C GLY A 134 16.78 -5.81 14.93
N ALA A 135 16.94 -4.54 15.33
CA ALA A 135 17.38 -4.13 16.66
C ALA A 135 16.39 -4.44 17.80
N LYS A 136 15.09 -4.52 17.49
CA LYS A 136 14.05 -4.66 18.50
C LYS A 136 13.94 -6.09 19.01
N GLY A 137 13.60 -6.22 20.28
CA GLY A 137 13.30 -7.50 20.92
C GLY A 137 12.12 -8.22 20.26
N CYS A 138 11.13 -7.48 19.78
CA CYS A 138 10.00 -8.06 19.07
C CYS A 138 10.38 -8.34 17.61
N ARG A 139 10.50 -9.63 17.28
CA ARG A 139 10.83 -10.08 15.92
C ARG A 139 9.76 -9.80 14.87
N TRP A 140 8.54 -9.49 15.29
CA TRP A 140 7.38 -9.27 14.41
C TRP A 140 7.05 -7.79 14.22
N GLY A 141 7.54 -6.91 15.11
CA GLY A 141 7.11 -5.52 15.20
C GLY A 141 7.82 -4.58 14.22
N CYS A 142 7.32 -3.35 14.13
CA CYS A 142 7.95 -2.30 13.34
C CYS A 142 9.34 -1.95 13.90
N ILE A 143 10.37 -1.99 13.03
CA ILE A 143 11.76 -1.63 13.38
C ILE A 143 11.90 -0.13 13.63
N GLY A 144 11.15 0.70 12.90
CA GLY A 144 11.14 2.16 13.10
C GLY A 144 12.11 2.96 12.23
N LEU A 145 12.71 2.37 11.18
CA LEU A 145 13.65 3.07 10.28
C LEU A 145 12.99 3.72 9.05
N GLY A 146 11.67 3.62 8.89
CA GLY A 146 10.95 4.45 7.93
C GLY A 146 11.08 4.11 6.44
N THR A 147 11.52 2.90 6.04
CA THR A 147 11.50 2.48 4.62
C THR A 147 10.12 2.68 3.98
N CYS A 148 9.04 2.38 4.70
CA CYS A 148 7.67 2.62 4.22
C CYS A 148 7.36 4.10 3.93
N ALA A 149 7.93 5.03 4.70
CA ALA A 149 7.80 6.47 4.46
C ALA A 149 8.61 6.90 3.23
N ALA A 150 9.84 6.37 3.09
CA ALA A 150 10.71 6.67 1.96
C ALA A 150 10.13 6.22 0.61
N VAL A 151 9.43 5.08 0.56
CA VAL A 151 8.85 4.55 -0.69
C VAL A 151 7.48 5.11 -1.03
N CYS A 152 6.84 5.89 -0.16
CA CYS A 152 5.48 6.35 -0.38
C CYS A 152 5.46 7.48 -1.44
N PRO A 153 4.91 7.26 -2.65
CA PRO A 153 4.95 8.28 -3.71
C PRO A 153 4.01 9.46 -3.42
N PHE A 154 3.05 9.28 -2.51
CA PHE A 154 2.06 10.31 -2.13
C PHE A 154 2.43 11.07 -0.84
N GLY A 155 3.56 10.74 -0.21
CA GLY A 155 3.95 11.34 1.06
C GLY A 155 2.92 11.14 2.18
N ALA A 156 2.22 10.00 2.16
CA ALA A 156 1.14 9.70 3.10
C ALA A 156 1.64 9.12 4.43
N ILE A 157 2.93 8.87 4.59
CA ILE A 157 3.50 8.22 5.78
C ILE A 157 4.57 9.13 6.39
N VAL A 158 4.45 9.41 7.68
CA VAL A 158 5.40 10.22 8.47
C VAL A 158 5.87 9.42 9.67
N MET A 159 7.16 9.38 9.92
CA MET A 159 7.69 8.72 11.12
C MET A 159 7.43 9.59 12.36
N GLY A 160 6.76 9.03 13.36
CA GLY A 160 6.47 9.69 14.62
C GLY A 160 7.62 9.56 15.61
N GLU A 161 7.59 10.40 16.64
CA GLU A 161 8.55 10.36 17.77
C GLU A 161 8.49 9.03 18.55
N ASP A 162 7.37 8.31 18.44
CA ASP A 162 7.17 6.98 19.02
C ASP A 162 7.88 5.86 18.23
N GLY A 163 8.60 6.20 17.17
CA GLY A 163 9.34 5.25 16.33
C GLY A 163 8.43 4.39 15.45
N LEU A 164 7.21 4.87 15.15
CA LEU A 164 6.23 4.21 14.29
C LEU A 164 5.86 5.07 13.08
N PRO A 165 5.51 4.45 11.94
CA PRO A 165 4.94 5.17 10.81
C PRO A 165 3.49 5.58 11.08
N HIS A 166 3.20 6.87 10.93
CA HIS A 166 1.86 7.46 11.00
C HIS A 166 1.35 7.74 9.60
N ILE A 167 0.17 7.22 9.29
CA ILE A 167 -0.43 7.31 7.96
C ILE A 167 -1.45 8.45 7.96
N ILE A 168 -1.31 9.36 7.00
CA ILE A 168 -2.20 10.50 6.73
C ILE A 168 -3.30 9.97 5.81
N GLU A 169 -4.50 9.77 6.37
CA GLU A 169 -5.61 9.12 5.65
C GLU A 169 -5.98 9.89 4.37
N GLU A 170 -5.89 11.22 4.42
CA GLU A 170 -6.25 12.13 3.34
C GLU A 170 -5.36 11.94 2.10
N LYS A 171 -4.08 11.61 2.33
CA LYS A 171 -3.07 11.40 1.28
C LYS A 171 -2.92 9.93 0.88
N CYS A 172 -3.42 9.01 1.70
CA CYS A 172 -3.29 7.58 1.44
C CYS A 172 -4.26 7.15 0.35
N THR A 173 -3.72 6.66 -0.76
CA THR A 173 -4.50 6.10 -1.88
C THR A 173 -4.68 4.59 -1.79
N ALA A 174 -4.16 3.94 -0.76
CA ALA A 174 -4.14 2.48 -0.62
C ALA A 174 -3.41 1.73 -1.76
N CYS A 175 -2.39 2.34 -2.36
CA CYS A 175 -1.61 1.73 -3.46
C CYS A 175 -0.79 0.47 -3.10
N GLY A 176 -0.61 0.14 -1.82
CA GLY A 176 0.09 -1.09 -1.39
C GLY A 176 1.62 -1.03 -1.36
N THR A 177 2.28 -0.04 -1.95
CA THR A 177 3.76 0.04 -2.00
C THR A 177 4.42 -0.07 -0.61
N CYS A 178 3.81 0.51 0.42
CA CYS A 178 4.30 0.43 1.79
C CYS A 178 4.14 -0.97 2.43
N VAL A 179 3.14 -1.75 2.01
CA VAL A 179 2.92 -3.12 2.45
C VAL A 179 4.04 -4.01 1.91
N ASP A 180 4.34 -3.89 0.62
CA ASP A 180 5.38 -4.68 -0.06
C ASP A 180 6.78 -4.32 0.44
N ALA A 181 7.05 -3.03 0.65
CA ALA A 181 8.35 -2.57 1.14
C ALA A 181 8.61 -2.90 2.61
N CYS A 182 7.59 -3.32 3.38
CA CYS A 182 7.75 -3.61 4.80
C CYS A 182 8.28 -5.04 4.99
N PRO A 183 9.56 -5.24 5.40
CA PRO A 183 10.10 -6.59 5.56
C PRO A 183 9.45 -7.36 6.72
N LYS A 184 8.87 -6.63 7.68
CA LYS A 184 8.10 -7.19 8.81
C LYS A 184 6.61 -7.33 8.48
N GLN A 185 6.18 -6.91 7.28
CA GLN A 185 4.79 -6.85 6.81
C GLN A 185 3.78 -6.40 7.89
N VAL A 186 4.15 -5.41 8.70
CA VAL A 186 3.26 -4.87 9.75
C VAL A 186 2.22 -3.91 9.21
N ILE A 187 2.24 -3.60 7.91
CA ILE A 187 1.27 -2.70 7.28
C ILE A 187 0.26 -3.55 6.51
N ARG A 188 -1.02 -3.26 6.64
CA ARG A 188 -2.08 -3.86 5.81
C ARG A 188 -3.02 -2.80 5.30
N ILE A 189 -3.69 -3.08 4.18
CA ILE A 189 -4.77 -2.24 3.68
C ILE A 189 -6.07 -2.72 4.31
N LEU A 190 -6.80 -1.80 4.93
CA LEU A 190 -8.11 -2.05 5.51
C LEU A 190 -9.14 -1.09 4.91
N PRO A 191 -10.42 -1.48 4.83
CA PRO A 191 -11.48 -0.55 4.50
C PRO A 191 -11.52 0.57 5.53
N ALA A 192 -11.61 1.82 5.09
CA ALA A 192 -11.70 2.97 5.96
C ALA A 192 -12.92 2.86 6.89
N LYS A 193 -14.03 2.27 6.42
CA LYS A 193 -15.26 2.08 7.21
C LYS A 193 -15.02 1.29 8.50
N SER A 194 -14.15 0.29 8.47
CA SER A 194 -13.83 -0.52 9.65
C SER A 194 -12.89 0.30 10.52
N THR A 195 -13.28 0.66 11.74
CA THR A 195 -12.41 1.53 12.58
C THR A 195 -11.58 0.73 13.56
N VAL A 196 -12.06 -0.45 13.97
CA VAL A 196 -11.46 -1.26 15.04
C VAL A 196 -10.58 -2.36 14.45
N THR A 197 -9.31 -2.42 14.85
CA THR A 197 -8.42 -3.54 14.52
C THR A 197 -7.41 -3.82 15.64
N VAL A 198 -6.69 -4.93 15.52
CA VAL A 198 -5.64 -5.32 16.47
C VAL A 198 -4.31 -4.74 15.98
N LEU A 199 -3.71 -3.83 16.76
CA LEU A 199 -2.46 -3.14 16.44
C LEU A 199 -1.22 -3.93 16.87
N CYS A 200 -1.22 -5.23 16.61
CA CYS A 200 -0.10 -6.12 16.88
C CYS A 200 -0.03 -7.23 15.85
N ARG A 201 1.19 -7.65 15.51
CA ARG A 201 1.48 -8.76 14.60
C ARG A 201 2.28 -9.88 15.26
N SER A 202 2.56 -9.78 16.55
CA SER A 202 3.35 -10.78 17.26
C SER A 202 2.60 -12.10 17.36
N LEU A 203 3.25 -13.18 16.93
CA LEU A 203 2.77 -14.57 17.10
C LEU A 203 3.45 -15.26 18.30
N ASP A 204 4.29 -14.53 19.03
CA ASP A 204 4.94 -15.05 20.23
C ASP A 204 3.92 -15.29 21.35
N LYS A 205 4.21 -16.25 22.23
CA LYS A 205 3.36 -16.54 23.40
C LYS A 205 3.27 -15.32 24.31
N GLY A 206 2.11 -15.12 24.93
CA GLY A 206 1.85 -13.92 25.74
C GLY A 206 2.86 -13.66 26.87
N ALA A 207 3.47 -14.70 27.44
CA ALA A 207 4.54 -14.56 28.42
C ALA A 207 5.80 -13.90 27.84
N ASP A 208 6.18 -14.24 26.61
CA ASP A 208 7.36 -13.68 25.94
C ASP A 208 7.08 -12.29 25.36
N VAL A 209 5.84 -12.06 24.90
CA VAL A 209 5.38 -10.73 24.53
C VAL A 209 5.52 -9.77 25.71
N ARG A 210 5.08 -10.14 26.92
CA ARG A 210 5.17 -9.27 28.11
C ARG A 210 6.59 -8.92 28.54
N LYS A 211 7.56 -9.82 28.31
CA LYS A 211 8.98 -9.53 28.57
C LYS A 211 9.54 -8.48 27.61
N THR A 212 8.95 -8.40 26.40
CA THR A 212 9.53 -7.68 25.27
C THR A 212 8.79 -6.38 24.95
N CYS A 213 7.46 -6.35 25.12
CA CYS A 213 6.57 -5.28 24.71
C CYS A 213 5.45 -5.07 25.75
N SER A 214 5.28 -3.84 26.19
CA SER A 214 4.26 -3.47 27.19
C SER A 214 2.84 -3.35 26.63
N VAL A 215 2.67 -3.30 25.30
CA VAL A 215 1.39 -3.08 24.61
C VAL A 215 1.03 -4.17 23.60
N GLY A 216 1.76 -5.28 23.60
CA GLY A 216 1.56 -6.40 22.66
C GLY A 216 0.36 -7.28 23.00
N CYS A 217 -0.21 -7.93 21.99
CA CYS A 217 -1.28 -8.90 22.20
C CYS A 217 -0.74 -10.13 22.94
N ILE A 218 -1.45 -10.59 23.96
CA ILE A 218 -1.06 -11.77 24.78
C ILE A 218 -1.96 -12.99 24.55
N GLY A 219 -2.88 -12.93 23.57
CA GLY A 219 -3.75 -14.05 23.25
C GLY A 219 -4.78 -14.44 24.32
N CYS A 220 -5.18 -13.52 25.22
CA CYS A 220 -6.02 -13.83 26.38
C CYS A 220 -7.52 -14.14 26.10
N LYS A 221 -7.97 -14.10 24.84
CA LYS A 221 -9.35 -14.37 24.39
C LYS A 221 -10.49 -13.50 24.97
N LYS A 222 -10.21 -12.54 25.87
CA LYS A 222 -11.22 -11.60 26.41
C LYS A 222 -11.98 -10.80 25.33
N CYS A 223 -11.29 -10.45 24.25
CA CYS A 223 -11.91 -9.72 23.15
C CYS A 223 -12.89 -10.58 22.33
N GLU A 224 -12.61 -11.87 22.23
CA GLU A 224 -13.45 -12.86 21.54
C GLU A 224 -14.72 -13.13 22.35
N SER A 225 -14.65 -13.20 23.68
CA SER A 225 -15.81 -13.47 24.53
C SER A 225 -16.81 -12.31 24.60
N VAL A 226 -16.40 -11.08 24.28
CA VAL A 226 -17.24 -9.87 24.39
C VAL A 226 -17.82 -9.43 23.04
N CYS A 227 -17.43 -10.08 21.94
CA CYS A 227 -17.91 -9.73 20.61
C CYS A 227 -19.44 -9.98 20.50
N PRO A 228 -20.25 -8.96 20.15
CA PRO A 228 -21.70 -9.11 20.08
C PRO A 228 -22.20 -9.69 18.75
N VAL A 229 -21.32 -9.90 17.78
CA VAL A 229 -21.66 -10.42 16.45
C VAL A 229 -21.83 -11.94 16.52
N GLU A 230 -22.91 -12.47 15.95
CA GLU A 230 -23.10 -13.92 15.80
C GLU A 230 -21.99 -14.50 14.93
N GLY A 231 -21.30 -15.54 15.42
CA GLY A 231 -20.09 -16.07 14.79
C GLY A 231 -18.78 -15.36 15.17
N LYS A 232 -18.85 -14.30 16.00
CA LYS A 232 -17.72 -13.50 16.54
C LYS A 232 -16.78 -12.94 15.46
N ALA A 233 -16.86 -11.64 15.20
CA ALA A 233 -15.96 -10.96 14.25
C ALA A 233 -14.47 -10.88 14.68
N ILE A 234 -14.09 -11.40 15.84
CA ILE A 234 -12.69 -11.40 16.32
C ILE A 234 -12.33 -12.77 16.89
N HIS A 235 -11.24 -13.34 16.38
CA HIS A 235 -10.76 -14.65 16.78
C HIS A 235 -9.32 -14.58 17.25
N VAL A 236 -8.96 -15.38 18.25
CA VAL A 236 -7.56 -15.53 18.65
C VAL A 236 -6.98 -16.80 18.04
N THR A 237 -6.10 -16.63 17.05
CA THR A 237 -5.36 -17.71 16.40
C THR A 237 -3.86 -17.46 16.55
N ASP A 238 -3.08 -18.52 16.80
CA ASP A 238 -1.61 -18.43 16.96
C ASP A 238 -1.16 -17.39 18.00
N PHE A 239 -1.84 -17.36 19.16
CA PHE A 239 -1.60 -16.40 20.26
C PHE A 239 -1.86 -14.92 19.91
N LEU A 240 -2.43 -14.63 18.72
CA LEU A 240 -2.74 -13.29 18.25
C LEU A 240 -4.24 -13.13 17.95
N ALA A 241 -4.83 -12.03 18.40
CA ALA A 241 -6.19 -11.66 18.02
C ALA A 241 -6.22 -11.12 16.57
N ARG A 242 -7.15 -11.60 15.74
CA ARG A 242 -7.41 -11.12 14.38
C ARG A 242 -8.87 -10.72 14.26
N VAL A 243 -9.10 -9.50 13.78
CA VAL A 243 -10.43 -8.97 13.48
C VAL A 243 -10.73 -9.24 12.02
N ASP A 244 -11.88 -9.86 11.76
CA ASP A 244 -12.46 -9.92 10.43
C ASP A 244 -13.21 -8.61 10.16
N VAL A 245 -12.79 -7.91 9.10
CA VAL A 245 -13.30 -6.58 8.78
C VAL A 245 -14.66 -6.60 8.11
N GLU A 246 -15.07 -7.73 7.52
CA GLU A 246 -16.34 -7.87 6.83
C GLU A 246 -17.49 -8.05 7.81
N THR A 247 -17.26 -8.84 8.86
CA THR A 247 -18.24 -9.14 9.91
C THR A 247 -18.21 -8.12 11.06
N CYS A 248 -17.12 -7.36 11.23
CA CYS A 248 -16.98 -6.43 12.35
C CYS A 248 -17.81 -5.14 12.17
N ILE A 249 -18.81 -4.98 13.04
CA ILE A 249 -19.62 -3.74 13.14
C ILE A 249 -18.91 -2.57 13.83
N SER A 250 -17.62 -2.69 14.17
CA SER A 250 -16.83 -1.63 14.82
C SER A 250 -17.42 -1.06 16.13
N CYS A 251 -18.14 -1.87 16.92
CA CYS A 251 -18.79 -1.44 18.17
C CYS A 251 -17.84 -1.03 19.32
N GLY A 252 -16.53 -1.28 19.20
CA GLY A 252 -15.53 -0.86 20.19
C GLY A 252 -15.54 -1.59 21.54
N LYS A 253 -16.42 -2.58 21.76
CA LYS A 253 -16.45 -3.34 23.03
C LYS A 253 -15.14 -4.08 23.32
N CYS A 254 -14.51 -4.64 22.28
CA CYS A 254 -13.21 -5.32 22.37
C CYS A 254 -12.05 -4.39 22.77
N VAL A 255 -12.12 -3.10 22.42
CA VAL A 255 -11.13 -2.06 22.80
C VAL A 255 -11.15 -1.86 24.31
N LYS A 256 -12.34 -1.73 24.91
CA LYS A 256 -12.50 -1.46 26.35
C LYS A 256 -12.00 -2.60 27.24
N VAL A 257 -12.11 -3.85 26.79
CA VAL A 257 -11.74 -5.03 27.59
C VAL A 257 -10.31 -5.50 27.39
N CYS A 258 -9.56 -4.91 26.44
CA CYS A 258 -8.20 -5.33 26.14
C CYS A 258 -7.23 -4.86 27.26
N PRO A 259 -6.65 -5.77 28.06
CA PRO A 259 -5.78 -5.39 29.17
C PRO A 259 -4.47 -4.73 28.72
N MET A 260 -4.03 -5.02 27.50
CA MET A 260 -2.80 -4.51 26.90
C MET A 260 -3.03 -3.26 26.04
N GLY A 261 -4.30 -2.84 25.85
CA GLY A 261 -4.64 -1.71 24.99
C GLY A 261 -4.29 -1.90 23.50
N THR A 262 -4.03 -3.13 23.07
CA THR A 262 -3.55 -3.46 21.72
C THR A 262 -4.62 -3.33 20.64
N ILE A 263 -5.90 -3.44 21.01
CA ILE A 263 -7.01 -3.26 20.08
C ILE A 263 -7.38 -1.79 20.12
N GLY A 264 -7.36 -1.14 18.96
CA GLY A 264 -7.57 0.30 18.87
C GLY A 264 -8.41 0.69 17.68
N ASN A 265 -8.95 1.91 17.76
CA ASN A 265 -9.45 2.57 16.57
C ASN A 265 -8.23 3.13 15.81
N PHE A 266 -7.91 2.58 14.64
CA PHE A 266 -6.71 3.00 13.92
C PHE A 266 -6.80 4.42 13.32
N ARG A 267 -8.01 4.98 13.24
CA ARG A 267 -8.25 6.40 12.91
C ARG A 267 -7.94 7.34 14.08
N LEU A 268 -8.12 6.85 15.31
CA LEU A 268 -7.90 7.61 16.55
C LEU A 268 -6.57 7.25 17.26
N SER A 269 -5.88 6.18 16.85
CA SER A 269 -4.63 5.74 17.46
C SER A 269 -3.45 6.59 16.97
N ARG A 270 -3.57 7.90 17.15
CA ARG A 270 -2.49 8.85 17.33
C ARG A 270 -2.57 9.39 18.76
N ARG A 271 -2.42 8.51 19.75
CA ARG A 271 -2.09 8.94 21.12
C ARG A 271 -0.59 9.26 21.10
N PRO A 272 -0.15 10.53 21.11
CA PRO A 272 1.20 10.84 21.54
C PRO A 272 1.36 10.24 22.95
N ALA A 273 2.54 9.69 23.23
CA ALA A 273 2.81 8.98 24.47
C ALA A 273 2.69 9.86 25.74
N ASN A 274 2.48 11.17 25.59
CA ASN A 274 2.17 12.10 26.66
C ASN A 274 0.81 12.76 26.39
N GLY A 275 -0.08 12.71 27.39
CA GLY A 275 -1.42 13.28 27.29
C GLY A 275 -1.40 14.77 26.92
N LYS A 276 -2.44 15.17 26.17
CA LYS A 276 -2.70 16.49 25.52
C LYS A 276 -2.01 16.59 24.13
N LEU A 277 -2.63 16.94 23.01
CA LEU A 277 -3.90 17.60 22.62
C LEU A 277 -4.41 16.89 21.32
N ALA A 278 -5.68 16.95 20.88
CA ALA A 278 -6.54 18.11 20.77
C ALA A 278 -8.02 17.80 21.07
N ALA A 279 -8.70 18.87 21.45
CA ALA A 279 -10.06 18.97 21.89
C ALA A 279 -11.07 18.25 20.99
N GLN A 280 -12.05 17.63 21.67
CA GLN A 280 -13.47 17.68 21.35
C GLN A 280 -13.83 17.64 19.86
N GLN A 281 -14.36 16.50 19.45
CA GLN A 281 -15.68 16.49 18.81
C GLN A 281 -16.34 15.17 19.19
N GLU A 282 -17.13 15.27 20.27
CA GLU A 282 -18.21 14.35 20.58
C GLU A 282 -19.12 14.29 19.35
N VAL A 283 -19.24 13.10 18.75
CA VAL A 283 -20.32 12.82 17.82
C VAL A 283 -21.55 12.59 18.68
N ALA A 284 -22.52 13.49 18.56
CA ALA A 284 -23.88 13.32 19.07
C ALA A 284 -24.53 12.04 18.53
#